data_AF-B8AUJ6-F1
#
_entry.id   AF-B8AUJ6-F1
#
_cell.length_a   1.000
_cell.length_b   1.000
_cell.length_c   1.000
_cell.angle_alpha   90.00
_cell.angle_beta   90.00
_cell.angle_gamma   90.00
#
_symmetry.space_group_name_H-M   'P 1'
#
loop_
_entity.id
_entity.type
_entity.pdbx_description
1 polymer ?
#
loop_
_entity_poly.entity_id
_entity_poly.type
_entity_poly.pdbx_seq_one_letter_code
_entity_poly.pdbx_strand_id
1 'polypeptide(L)'
;MASADAILSSQVAGECLKINKPPLLLLSLGLVVNVFFAIDIAISFFVTYRDTSNCLLITDRRKITTRYLKWPCFTPDVASTIPLQIIYQLVIGKRQGLWGLLNLLRLWRLRCASKLFARVEKDVRFSYLWTRLIKLLCVTLFALHFAACIYLWMVFNYKIKELTWIGSQIHSFEDRSVWFCYTCAVYWSITMLATVGYGDLHATNIGEMLFSIAFMLFNMGLTSYIIGNITNLVVRETSNTFKMRDMVQRVSEFGSMNWLPEVMREQMLANG
;
A
#
# COMPACT_ATOMS: atom_id res chain seq x y z
N MET A 1 25.82 18.06 43.21
CA MET A 1 25.73 17.75 41.76
C MET A 1 24.97 16.45 41.50
N ALA A 2 25.18 15.37 42.25
CA ALA A 2 24.45 14.10 42.08
C ALA A 2 22.91 14.15 42.33
N SER A 3 22.39 15.18 43.01
CA SER A 3 20.94 15.30 43.29
C SER A 3 20.13 15.94 42.16
N ALA A 4 20.74 16.76 41.30
CA ALA A 4 20.05 17.42 40.20
C ALA A 4 19.81 16.46 39.02
N ASP A 5 20.77 15.56 38.76
CA ASP A 5 20.65 14.54 37.70
C ASP A 5 19.61 13.46 38.04
N ALA A 6 19.45 13.13 39.32
CA ALA A 6 18.41 12.20 39.78
C ALA A 6 16.99 12.79 39.64
N ILE A 7 16.83 14.10 39.86
CA ILE A 7 15.56 14.79 39.68
C ILE A 7 15.22 14.90 38.19
N LEU A 8 16.20 15.26 37.34
CA LEU A 8 16.05 15.33 35.88
C LEU A 8 15.70 13.96 35.29
N SER A 9 16.36 12.89 35.74
CA SER A 9 16.07 11.50 35.32
C SER A 9 14.67 11.05 35.75
N SER A 10 14.20 11.43 36.95
CA SER A 10 12.83 11.12 37.40
C SER A 10 11.76 11.92 36.65
N GLN A 11 12.07 13.16 36.26
CA GLN A 11 11.16 14.06 35.56
C GLN A 11 11.03 13.67 34.06
N VAL A 12 12.14 13.26 33.43
CA VAL A 12 12.15 12.67 32.08
C VAL A 12 11.47 11.30 32.05
N ALA A 13 11.68 10.45 33.07
CA ALA A 13 10.97 9.17 33.19
C ALA A 13 9.45 9.36 33.39
N GLY A 14 9.04 10.42 34.10
CA GLY A 14 7.64 10.80 34.29
C GLY A 14 6.95 11.29 33.00
N GLU A 15 7.67 11.99 32.12
CA GLU A 15 7.17 12.38 30.79
C GLU A 15 7.14 11.21 29.81
N CYS A 16 8.14 10.33 29.84
CA CYS A 16 8.20 9.13 28.99
C CYS A 16 7.04 8.14 29.30
N LEU A 17 6.56 8.11 30.55
CA LEU A 17 5.42 7.29 30.96
C LEU A 17 4.05 7.85 30.50
N LYS A 18 3.94 9.15 30.20
CA LYS A 18 2.72 9.75 29.61
C LYS A 18 2.59 9.48 28.11
N ILE A 19 3.68 9.18 27.42
CA ILE A 19 3.70 8.86 25.97
C ILE A 19 3.27 7.40 25.71
N ASN A 20 3.26 6.52 26.72
CA ASN A 20 3.00 5.09 26.57
C ASN A 20 1.53 4.65 26.82
N LYS A 21 0.58 5.58 26.92
CA LYS A 21 -0.83 5.24 26.72
C LYS A 21 -1.15 5.52 25.25
N PRO A 22 -1.59 4.53 24.44
CA PRO A 22 -2.14 4.86 23.13
C PRO A 22 -3.24 5.91 23.39
N PRO A 23 -3.25 7.04 22.68
CA PRO A 23 -4.27 8.05 22.92
C PRO A 23 -5.62 7.36 22.78
N LEU A 24 -6.54 7.63 23.69
CA LEU A 24 -7.85 6.97 23.74
C LEU A 24 -8.56 7.00 22.37
N LEU A 25 -8.25 8.04 21.59
CA LEU A 25 -8.61 8.25 20.19
C LEU A 25 -8.11 7.15 19.21
N LEU A 26 -6.87 6.69 19.35
CA LEU A 26 -6.30 5.60 18.52
C LEU A 26 -6.98 4.26 18.82
N LEU A 27 -7.33 4.03 20.09
CA LEU A 27 -8.06 2.84 20.50
C LEU A 27 -9.51 2.86 19.98
N SER A 28 -10.20 4.01 20.09
CA SER A 28 -11.56 4.16 19.58
C SER A 28 -11.62 4.02 18.05
N LEU A 29 -10.69 4.64 17.31
CA LEU A 29 -10.57 4.47 15.86
C LEU A 29 -10.35 2.99 15.48
N GLY A 30 -9.45 2.31 16.18
CA GLY A 30 -9.19 0.90 15.97
C GLY A 30 -10.44 0.03 16.18
N LEU A 31 -11.23 0.32 17.22
CA LEU A 31 -12.48 -0.38 17.50
C LEU A 31 -13.54 -0.14 16.42
N VAL A 32 -13.73 1.12 16.00
CA VAL A 32 -14.69 1.48 14.93
C VAL A 32 -14.36 0.73 13.64
N VAL A 33 -13.08 0.70 13.25
CA VAL A 33 -12.64 -0.03 12.06
C VAL A 33 -12.89 -1.53 12.21
N ASN A 34 -12.62 -2.12 13.37
CA ASN A 34 -12.91 -3.54 13.62
C ASN A 34 -14.40 -3.87 13.53
N VAL A 35 -15.28 -3.00 14.04
CA VAL A 35 -16.74 -3.15 13.94
C VAL A 35 -17.20 -3.10 12.48
N PHE A 36 -16.66 -2.16 11.70
CA PHE A 36 -16.98 -2.07 10.27
C PHE A 36 -16.61 -3.36 9.50
N PHE A 37 -15.43 -3.94 9.79
CA PHE A 37 -15.03 -5.22 9.19
C PHE A 37 -15.91 -6.39 9.66
N ALA A 38 -16.33 -6.41 10.92
CA ALA A 38 -17.27 -7.42 11.41
C ALA A 38 -18.63 -7.33 10.69
N ILE A 39 -19.10 -6.11 10.40
CA ILE A 39 -20.31 -5.87 9.62
C ILE A 39 -20.14 -6.34 8.16
N ASP A 40 -19.00 -6.05 7.51
CA ASP A 40 -18.74 -6.53 6.14
C ASP A 40 -18.71 -8.07 6.04
N ILE A 41 -18.14 -8.74 7.05
CA ILE A 41 -18.20 -10.21 7.15
C ILE A 41 -19.64 -10.68 7.32
N ALA A 42 -20.43 -10.05 8.20
CA ALA A 42 -21.84 -10.38 8.37
C ALA A 42 -22.64 -10.20 7.07
N ILE A 43 -22.44 -9.08 6.36
CA ILE A 43 -23.07 -8.81 5.06
C ILE A 43 -22.63 -9.86 4.03
N SER A 44 -21.37 -10.31 4.06
CA SER A 44 -20.86 -11.33 3.13
C SER A 44 -21.60 -12.66 3.24
N PHE A 45 -22.19 -12.99 4.39
CA PHE A 45 -23.07 -14.17 4.53
C PHE A 45 -24.43 -14.01 3.86
N PHE A 46 -24.87 -12.77 3.63
CA PHE A 46 -26.15 -12.43 2.98
C PHE A 46 -26.02 -12.14 1.49
N VAL A 47 -24.79 -12.01 0.97
CA VAL A 47 -24.55 -11.72 -0.45
C VAL A 47 -24.76 -12.97 -1.29
N THR A 48 -25.63 -12.87 -2.30
CA THR A 48 -25.87 -13.90 -3.31
C THR A 48 -24.68 -14.04 -4.24
N TYR A 49 -24.37 -15.28 -4.66
CA TYR A 49 -23.34 -15.53 -5.67
C TYR A 49 -23.98 -15.96 -7.00
N ARG A 50 -23.29 -15.64 -8.10
CA ARG A 50 -23.65 -16.11 -9.43
C ARG A 50 -22.86 -17.38 -9.74
N ASP A 51 -23.54 -18.43 -10.16
CA ASP A 51 -22.87 -19.67 -10.56
C ASP A 51 -22.24 -19.50 -11.95
N THR A 52 -20.96 -19.85 -12.09
CA THR A 52 -20.19 -19.66 -13.33
C THR A 52 -20.76 -20.51 -14.49
N SER A 53 -21.31 -21.68 -14.16
CA SER A 53 -21.78 -22.68 -15.12
C SER A 53 -23.17 -22.34 -15.69
N ASN A 54 -24.08 -21.87 -14.84
CA ASN A 54 -25.48 -21.69 -15.21
C ASN A 54 -25.89 -20.22 -15.35
N CYS A 55 -25.02 -19.28 -14.97
CA CYS A 55 -25.31 -17.84 -14.95
C CYS A 55 -26.55 -17.43 -14.12
N LEU A 56 -27.10 -18.37 -13.33
CA LEU A 56 -28.23 -18.17 -12.43
C LEU A 56 -27.76 -17.64 -11.08
N LEU A 57 -28.57 -16.76 -10.50
CA LEU A 57 -28.36 -16.23 -9.15
C LEU A 57 -28.89 -17.24 -8.15
N ILE A 58 -28.00 -17.81 -7.34
CA ILE A 58 -28.39 -18.78 -6.30
C ILE A 58 -28.65 -18.00 -5.01
N THR A 59 -29.91 -17.99 -4.57
CA THR A 59 -30.37 -17.28 -3.36
C THR A 59 -30.45 -18.20 -2.13
N ASP A 60 -30.18 -19.50 -2.30
CA ASP A 60 -30.26 -20.50 -1.23
C ASP A 60 -29.24 -20.25 -0.11
N ARG A 61 -29.73 -19.76 1.05
CA ARG A 61 -28.91 -19.39 2.21
C ARG A 61 -28.01 -20.53 2.70
N ARG A 62 -28.53 -21.76 2.78
CA ARG A 62 -27.74 -22.92 3.24
C ARG A 62 -26.57 -23.26 2.30
N LYS A 63 -26.75 -23.10 0.98
CA LYS A 63 -25.68 -23.32 -0.01
C LYS A 63 -24.65 -22.18 0.04
N ILE A 64 -25.10 -20.95 0.27
CA ILE A 64 -24.22 -19.78 0.44
C ILE A 64 -23.33 -19.94 1.68
N THR A 65 -23.92 -20.22 2.85
CA THR A 65 -23.18 -20.33 4.11
C THR A 65 -22.19 -21.49 4.10
N THR A 66 -22.59 -22.67 3.62
CA THR A 66 -21.70 -23.85 3.58
C THR A 66 -20.53 -23.65 2.62
N ARG A 67 -20.73 -22.98 1.49
CA ARG A 67 -19.65 -22.65 0.56
C ARG A 67 -18.72 -21.59 1.14
N TYR A 68 -19.24 -20.59 1.83
CA TYR A 68 -18.44 -19.54 2.48
C TYR A 68 -17.60 -20.11 3.64
N LEU A 69 -18.18 -20.99 4.47
CA LEU A 69 -17.45 -21.66 5.57
C LEU A 69 -16.34 -22.58 5.07
N LYS A 70 -16.55 -23.26 3.93
CA LYS A 70 -15.53 -24.12 3.30
C LYS A 70 -14.50 -23.33 2.49
N TRP A 71 -14.72 -22.03 2.29
CA TRP A 71 -13.80 -21.22 1.52
C TRP A 71 -12.55 -20.90 2.34
N PRO A 72 -11.33 -21.13 1.81
CA PRO A 72 -10.08 -21.00 2.57
C PRO A 72 -9.78 -19.57 3.06
N CYS A 73 -10.61 -18.60 2.67
CA CYS A 73 -10.46 -17.20 3.01
C CYS A 73 -11.26 -16.80 4.26
N PHE A 74 -12.21 -17.63 4.69
CA PHE A 74 -13.05 -17.34 5.85
C PHE A 74 -12.26 -17.35 7.16
N THR A 75 -11.43 -18.38 7.37
CA THR A 75 -10.61 -18.53 8.57
C THR A 75 -9.70 -17.32 8.83
N PRO A 76 -8.93 -16.80 7.85
CA PRO A 76 -8.11 -15.62 8.07
C PRO A 76 -8.91 -14.31 8.15
N ASP A 77 -10.09 -14.20 7.49
CA ASP A 77 -10.96 -13.03 7.63
C ASP A 77 -11.49 -12.90 9.08
N VAL A 78 -11.90 -14.01 9.70
CA VAL A 78 -12.32 -14.06 11.12
C VAL A 78 -11.13 -13.82 12.07
N ALA A 79 -10.00 -14.51 11.86
CA ALA A 79 -8.82 -14.37 12.71
C ALA A 79 -8.28 -12.93 12.71
N SER A 80 -8.39 -12.22 11.57
CA SER A 80 -7.97 -10.82 11.47
C SER A 80 -8.91 -9.84 12.19
N THR A 81 -10.16 -10.22 12.47
CA THR A 81 -11.19 -9.36 13.09
C THR A 81 -11.12 -9.37 14.62
N ILE A 82 -10.59 -10.45 15.20
CA ILE A 82 -10.44 -10.60 16.65
C ILE A 82 -9.36 -9.63 17.17
N PRO A 83 -9.66 -8.74 18.14
CA PRO A 83 -8.69 -7.82 18.72
C PRO A 83 -7.76 -8.55 19.69
N LEU A 84 -6.87 -9.40 19.15
CA LEU A 84 -5.93 -10.24 19.90
C LEU A 84 -5.04 -9.45 20.87
N GLN A 85 -4.75 -8.17 20.56
CA GLN A 85 -3.96 -7.30 21.43
C GLN A 85 -4.65 -6.95 22.75
N ILE A 86 -5.97 -6.71 22.73
CA ILE A 86 -6.72 -6.34 23.94
C ILE A 86 -6.82 -7.55 24.86
N ILE A 87 -7.14 -8.71 24.28
CA ILE A 87 -7.24 -9.98 25.01
C ILE A 87 -5.89 -10.33 25.64
N TYR A 88 -4.79 -10.20 24.90
CA TYR A 88 -3.47 -10.57 25.41
C TYR A 88 -2.94 -9.61 26.48
N GLN A 89 -3.16 -8.29 26.33
CA GLN A 89 -2.81 -7.31 27.37
C GLN A 89 -3.58 -7.56 28.68
N LEU A 90 -4.80 -8.07 28.59
CA LEU A 90 -5.63 -8.46 29.74
C LEU A 90 -5.17 -9.78 30.39
N VAL A 91 -4.60 -10.73 29.62
CA VAL A 91 -4.33 -12.10 30.12
C VAL A 91 -2.86 -12.31 30.52
N ILE A 92 -1.86 -11.77 29.80
CA ILE A 92 -0.44 -12.20 29.95
C ILE A 92 0.52 -11.06 30.33
N GLY A 93 0.09 -9.79 30.27
CA GLY A 93 0.81 -8.65 30.88
C GLY A 93 2.21 -8.30 30.32
N LYS A 94 2.81 -9.09 29.43
CA LYS A 94 4.15 -8.86 28.85
C LYS A 94 4.13 -8.84 27.32
N ARG A 95 4.52 -7.72 26.70
CA ARG A 95 4.79 -7.64 25.25
C ARG A 95 6.09 -8.40 24.92
N GLN A 96 5.98 -9.61 24.36
CA GLN A 96 7.13 -10.28 23.72
C GLN A 96 7.13 -10.07 22.19
N GLY A 97 8.32 -9.80 21.63
CA GLY A 97 8.53 -9.32 20.25
C GLY A 97 7.98 -10.23 19.14
N LEU A 98 7.85 -11.54 19.38
CA LEU A 98 7.29 -12.47 18.40
C LEU A 98 5.77 -12.29 18.18
N TRP A 99 5.05 -11.77 19.19
CA TRP A 99 3.61 -11.54 19.12
C TRP A 99 3.25 -10.23 18.39
N GLY A 100 4.23 -9.35 18.18
CA GLY A 100 4.10 -8.23 17.25
C GLY A 100 3.82 -8.68 15.82
N LEU A 101 4.32 -9.86 15.42
CA LEU A 101 4.04 -10.47 14.11
C LEU A 101 2.56 -10.84 13.95
N LEU A 102 1.84 -11.13 15.04
CA LEU A 102 0.39 -11.36 14.95
C LEU A 102 -0.38 -10.10 14.54
N ASN A 103 0.21 -8.91 14.75
CA ASN A 103 -0.36 -7.68 14.25
C ASN A 103 -0.28 -7.60 12.71
N LEU A 104 0.64 -8.33 12.07
CA LEU A 104 0.64 -8.49 10.61
C LEU A 104 -0.54 -9.33 10.10
N LEU A 105 -1.25 -10.11 10.94
CA LEU A 105 -2.52 -10.72 10.51
C LEU A 105 -3.55 -9.64 10.13
N ARG A 106 -3.43 -8.41 10.65
CA ARG A 106 -4.27 -7.29 10.20
C ARG A 106 -3.98 -6.88 8.76
N LEU A 107 -2.77 -7.13 8.24
CA LEU A 107 -2.45 -6.88 6.83
C LEU A 107 -3.25 -7.79 5.90
N TRP A 108 -3.75 -8.93 6.40
CA TRP A 108 -4.71 -9.74 5.64
C TRP A 108 -5.94 -8.93 5.20
N ARG A 109 -6.35 -7.92 5.99
CA ARG A 109 -7.46 -7.01 5.64
C ARG A 109 -7.18 -6.18 4.38
N LEU A 110 -5.92 -6.00 3.96
CA LEU A 110 -5.60 -5.36 2.67
C LEU A 110 -6.17 -6.15 1.50
N ARG A 111 -6.37 -7.47 1.65
CA ARG A 111 -7.10 -8.27 0.67
C ARG A 111 -8.54 -7.80 0.50
N CYS A 112 -9.18 -7.36 1.58
CA CYS A 112 -10.52 -6.78 1.52
C CYS A 112 -10.51 -5.45 0.74
N ALA A 113 -9.50 -4.60 0.98
CA ALA A 113 -9.31 -3.39 0.18
C ALA A 113 -9.08 -3.72 -1.31
N SER A 114 -8.32 -4.77 -1.62
CA SER A 114 -8.14 -5.26 -3.00
C SER A 114 -9.47 -5.74 -3.63
N LYS A 115 -10.35 -6.42 -2.87
CA LYS A 115 -11.71 -6.76 -3.33
C LYS A 115 -12.54 -5.52 -3.61
N LEU A 116 -12.41 -4.46 -2.81
CA LEU A 116 -13.09 -3.18 -3.04
C LEU A 116 -12.60 -2.52 -4.32
N PHE A 117 -11.28 -2.42 -4.54
CA PHE A 117 -10.72 -1.91 -5.79
C PHE A 117 -11.19 -2.71 -7.00
N ALA A 118 -11.31 -4.04 -6.89
CA ALA A 118 -11.85 -4.88 -7.96
C ALA A 118 -13.36 -4.65 -8.22
N ARG A 119 -14.12 -4.15 -7.25
CA ARG A 119 -15.52 -3.72 -7.45
C ARG A 119 -15.59 -2.34 -8.09
N VAL A 120 -14.76 -1.40 -7.63
CA VAL A 120 -14.67 -0.05 -8.22
C VAL A 120 -14.20 -0.11 -9.67
N GLU A 121 -13.29 -1.03 -10.01
CA GLU A 121 -12.84 -1.26 -11.39
C GLU A 121 -13.96 -1.76 -12.32
N LYS A 122 -15.04 -2.33 -11.76
CA LYS A 122 -16.22 -2.78 -12.52
C LYS A 122 -17.33 -1.73 -12.59
N ASP A 123 -17.22 -0.64 -11.84
CA ASP A 123 -18.21 0.43 -11.87
C ASP A 123 -17.93 1.35 -13.07
N VAL A 124 -18.90 1.40 -14.00
CA VAL A 124 -18.80 2.12 -15.27
C VAL A 124 -18.70 3.64 -15.06
N ARG A 125 -19.05 4.13 -13.86
CA ARG A 125 -19.02 5.56 -13.52
C ARG A 125 -17.63 6.14 -13.38
N PHE A 126 -16.62 5.32 -13.06
CA PHE A 126 -15.24 5.77 -12.94
C PHE A 126 -14.47 5.39 -14.19
N SER A 127 -13.68 6.32 -14.74
CA SER A 127 -12.78 5.97 -15.84
C SER A 127 -11.84 4.86 -15.35
N TYR A 128 -11.85 3.75 -16.08
CA TYR A 128 -11.01 2.57 -15.81
C TYR A 128 -9.54 2.94 -15.50
N LEU A 129 -9.06 3.98 -16.17
CA LEU A 129 -7.70 4.52 -16.09
C LEU A 129 -7.37 5.13 -14.73
N TRP A 130 -8.25 6.00 -14.21
CA TRP A 130 -8.08 6.64 -12.91
C TRP A 130 -8.11 5.61 -11.78
N THR A 131 -9.01 4.62 -11.85
CA THR A 131 -9.08 3.52 -10.88
C THR A 131 -7.78 2.72 -10.85
N ARG A 132 -7.21 2.42 -12.03
CA ARG A 132 -5.93 1.70 -12.14
C ARG A 132 -4.76 2.53 -11.57
N LEU A 133 -4.68 3.82 -11.88
CA LEU A 133 -3.62 4.70 -11.37
C LEU A 133 -3.68 4.86 -9.85
N ILE A 134 -4.87 5.10 -9.30
CA ILE A 134 -5.07 5.23 -7.85
C ILE A 134 -4.69 3.92 -7.14
N LYS A 135 -5.09 2.77 -7.69
CA LYS A 135 -4.72 1.46 -7.15
C LYS A 135 -3.19 1.28 -7.12
N LEU A 136 -2.48 1.65 -8.19
CA LEU A 136 -1.01 1.58 -8.23
C LEU A 136 -0.38 2.51 -7.19
N LEU A 137 -0.84 3.76 -7.10
CA LEU A 137 -0.36 4.72 -6.11
C LEU A 137 -0.56 4.21 -4.68
N CYS A 138 -1.74 3.68 -4.36
CA CYS A 138 -2.03 3.11 -3.04
C CYS A 138 -1.09 1.93 -2.71
N VAL A 139 -0.83 1.05 -3.68
CA VAL A 139 0.10 -0.09 -3.50
C VAL A 139 1.52 0.41 -3.24
N THR A 140 1.99 1.40 -4.00
CA THR A 140 3.32 1.99 -3.84
C THR A 140 3.50 2.68 -2.49
N LEU A 141 2.54 3.52 -2.09
CA LEU A 141 2.58 4.20 -0.78
C LEU A 141 2.55 3.19 0.37
N PHE A 142 1.75 2.12 0.24
CA PHE A 142 1.71 1.06 1.23
C PHE A 142 3.06 0.31 1.32
N ALA A 143 3.69 0.00 0.18
CA ALA A 143 5.00 -0.65 0.15
C ALA A 143 6.08 0.22 0.80
N LEU A 144 6.08 1.54 0.53
CA LEU A 144 6.99 2.50 1.16
C LEU A 144 6.82 2.55 2.68
N HIS A 145 5.59 2.69 3.17
CA HIS A 145 5.30 2.69 4.61
C HIS A 145 5.71 1.38 5.27
N PHE A 146 5.39 0.26 4.65
CA PHE A 146 5.73 -1.07 5.15
C PHE A 146 7.25 -1.27 5.23
N ALA A 147 7.99 -0.87 4.20
CA ALA A 147 9.44 -0.90 4.19
C ALA A 147 10.05 0.00 5.27
N ALA A 148 9.57 1.25 5.41
CA ALA A 148 10.01 2.17 6.44
C ALA A 148 9.79 1.62 7.86
N CYS A 149 8.63 1.00 8.10
CA CYS A 149 8.31 0.38 9.39
C CYS A 149 9.18 -0.84 9.69
N ILE A 150 9.48 -1.69 8.69
CA ILE A 150 10.41 -2.80 8.85
C ILE A 150 11.82 -2.27 9.14
N TYR A 151 12.26 -1.24 8.43
CA TYR A 151 13.60 -0.66 8.59
C TYR A 151 13.80 -0.05 9.98
N LEU A 152 12.77 0.59 10.54
CA LEU A 152 12.75 1.03 11.94
C LEU A 152 12.68 -0.14 12.92
N TRP A 153 11.86 -1.15 12.63
CA TRP A 153 11.78 -2.33 13.46
C TRP A 153 13.14 -3.03 13.57
N MET A 154 13.94 -3.08 12.50
CA MET A 154 15.30 -3.61 12.56
C MET A 154 16.17 -2.84 13.56
N VAL A 155 16.11 -1.51 13.57
CA VAL A 155 16.87 -0.66 14.52
C VAL A 155 16.50 -0.98 15.96
N PHE A 156 15.20 -1.00 16.27
CA PHE A 156 14.74 -1.23 17.65
C PHE A 156 14.99 -2.65 18.17
N ASN A 157 15.18 -3.63 17.27
CA ASN A 157 15.48 -5.01 17.65
C ASN A 157 16.98 -5.34 17.56
N TYR A 158 17.81 -4.42 17.09
CA TYR A 158 19.24 -4.65 16.99
C TYR A 158 19.95 -4.41 18.33
N LYS A 159 20.93 -5.27 18.65
CA LYS A 159 21.59 -5.26 19.96
C LYS A 159 22.47 -4.02 20.18
N ILE A 160 23.10 -3.50 19.12
CA ILE A 160 24.03 -2.37 19.18
C ILE A 160 23.48 -1.25 18.30
N LYS A 161 22.72 -0.33 18.91
CA LYS A 161 21.95 0.68 18.17
C LYS A 161 22.81 1.70 17.41
N GLU A 162 24.04 1.96 17.87
CA GLU A 162 25.01 2.83 17.19
C GLU A 162 25.49 2.27 15.83
N LEU A 163 25.41 0.95 15.62
CA LEU A 163 25.83 0.28 14.37
C LEU A 163 24.67 0.07 13.39
N THR A 164 23.67 0.95 13.43
CA THR A 164 22.50 0.93 12.54
C THR A 164 22.53 2.09 11.56
N TRP A 165 21.70 2.00 10.51
CA TRP A 165 21.58 3.05 9.49
C TRP A 165 21.28 4.45 10.05
N ILE A 166 20.55 4.55 11.18
CA ILE A 166 20.24 5.83 11.83
C ILE A 166 21.23 6.16 12.95
N GLY A 167 21.65 5.16 13.74
CA GLY A 167 22.55 5.36 14.86
C GLY A 167 23.96 5.77 14.46
N SER A 168 24.40 5.37 13.26
CA SER A 168 25.71 5.79 12.72
C SER A 168 25.77 7.28 12.34
N GLN A 169 24.63 7.88 12.01
CA GLN A 169 24.55 9.28 11.57
C GLN A 169 24.09 10.22 12.69
N ILE A 170 23.21 9.74 13.56
CA ILE A 170 22.55 10.55 14.60
C ILE A 170 22.80 9.89 15.94
N HIS A 171 23.75 10.46 16.68
CA HIS A 171 24.02 10.04 18.04
C HIS A 171 22.80 10.31 18.95
N SER A 172 22.47 9.35 19.83
CA SER A 172 21.32 9.45 20.75
C SER A 172 19.95 9.65 20.06
N PHE A 173 19.69 8.91 18.97
CA PHE A 173 18.37 8.97 18.29
C PHE A 173 17.20 8.49 19.18
N GLU A 174 17.47 7.77 20.26
CA GLU A 174 16.44 7.28 21.19
C GLU A 174 15.72 8.41 21.94
N ASP A 175 16.42 9.51 22.21
CA ASP A 175 15.86 10.67 22.91
C ASP A 175 15.06 11.58 21.95
N ARG A 176 15.07 11.28 20.65
CA ARG A 176 14.30 12.01 19.63
C ARG A 176 12.88 11.48 19.54
N SER A 177 11.98 12.33 19.04
CA SER A 177 10.57 11.95 18.85
C SER A 177 10.42 10.78 17.87
N VAL A 178 9.44 9.90 18.11
CA VAL A 178 9.08 8.80 17.19
C VAL A 178 8.78 9.31 15.78
N TRP A 179 8.18 10.50 15.69
CA TRP A 179 7.90 11.18 14.42
C TRP A 179 9.17 11.49 13.63
N PHE A 180 10.25 11.89 14.30
CA PHE A 180 11.53 12.14 13.65
C PHE A 180 12.10 10.86 13.03
N CYS A 181 12.20 9.78 13.80
CA CYS A 181 12.67 8.47 13.29
C CYS A 181 11.80 7.96 12.14
N TYR A 182 10.47 8.10 12.26
CA TYR A 182 9.53 7.76 11.19
C TYR A 182 9.76 8.57 9.91
N THR A 183 10.00 9.87 10.04
CA THR A 183 10.25 10.75 8.91
C THR A 183 11.54 10.37 8.18
N CYS A 184 12.63 10.09 8.93
CA CYS A 184 13.89 9.61 8.35
C CYS A 184 13.73 8.27 7.61
N ALA A 185 12.97 7.32 8.16
CA ALA A 185 12.76 6.01 7.53
C ALA A 185 11.88 6.09 6.27
N VAL A 186 10.86 6.94 6.27
CA VAL A 186 10.03 7.21 5.08
C VAL A 186 10.86 7.93 4.03
N TYR A 187 11.67 8.92 4.42
CA TYR A 187 12.59 9.60 3.53
C TYR A 187 13.55 8.60 2.86
N TRP A 188 14.20 7.72 3.62
CA TRP A 188 15.03 6.64 3.07
C TRP A 188 14.27 5.73 2.09
N SER A 189 13.03 5.36 2.43
CA SER A 189 12.22 4.50 1.56
C SER A 189 11.85 5.20 0.24
N ILE A 190 11.52 6.50 0.29
CA ILE A 190 11.19 7.31 -0.88
C ILE A 190 12.43 7.54 -1.76
N THR A 191 13.59 7.85 -1.18
CA THR A 191 14.83 8.06 -1.96
C THR A 191 15.30 6.78 -2.65
N MET A 192 15.08 5.62 -2.02
CA MET A 192 15.31 4.31 -2.63
C MET A 192 14.32 3.99 -3.76
N LEU A 193 13.02 4.28 -3.58
CA LEU A 193 12.01 4.09 -4.63
C LEU A 193 12.27 5.01 -5.83
N ALA A 194 12.60 6.27 -5.56
CA ALA A 194 12.93 7.27 -6.58
C ALA A 194 14.30 7.01 -7.23
N THR A 195 15.03 5.98 -6.78
CA THR A 195 16.37 5.61 -7.28
C THR A 195 17.40 6.76 -7.20
N VAL A 196 17.20 7.70 -6.27
CA VAL A 196 18.10 8.84 -6.07
C VAL A 196 19.30 8.42 -5.23
N GLY A 197 19.03 7.73 -4.10
CA GLY A 197 20.07 7.11 -3.28
C GLY A 197 21.19 8.06 -2.83
N TYR A 198 20.86 9.17 -2.15
CA TYR A 198 21.85 10.16 -1.67
C TYR A 198 22.99 9.55 -0.83
N GLY A 199 22.74 8.42 -0.15
CA GLY A 199 23.73 7.72 0.67
C GLY A 199 23.93 8.31 2.06
N ASP A 200 23.18 9.37 2.39
CA ASP A 200 23.10 9.97 3.72
C ASP A 200 22.57 8.99 4.77
N LEU A 201 21.60 8.17 4.40
CA LEU A 201 21.11 7.06 5.19
C LEU A 201 21.41 5.76 4.45
N HIS A 202 22.34 4.97 4.98
CA HIS A 202 22.78 3.72 4.36
C HIS A 202 22.85 2.60 5.39
N ALA A 203 22.67 1.38 4.90
CA ALA A 203 22.79 0.18 5.73
C ALA A 203 24.23 -0.01 6.20
N THR A 204 24.43 -0.16 7.50
CA THR A 204 25.74 -0.43 8.12
C THR A 204 25.88 -1.90 8.49
N ASN A 205 24.77 -2.57 8.77
CA ASN A 205 24.73 -3.96 9.18
C ASN A 205 24.41 -4.89 7.99
N ILE A 206 24.96 -6.11 8.00
CA ILE A 206 24.69 -7.17 7.01
C ILE A 206 23.18 -7.41 6.85
N GLY A 207 22.42 -7.42 7.96
CA GLY A 207 20.96 -7.58 7.93
C GLY A 207 20.23 -6.44 7.22
N GLU A 208 20.66 -5.20 7.47
CA GLU A 208 20.11 -4.01 6.81
C GLU A 208 20.52 -3.96 5.32
N MET A 209 21.74 -4.41 4.99
CA MET A 209 22.22 -4.51 3.62
C MET A 209 21.38 -5.51 2.82
N LEU A 210 21.14 -6.70 3.37
CA LEU A 210 20.33 -7.73 2.71
C LEU A 210 18.90 -7.24 2.46
N PHE A 211 18.32 -6.55 3.45
CA PHE A 211 17.00 -5.93 3.29
C PHE A 211 17.00 -4.83 2.22
N SER A 212 18.02 -3.97 2.21
CA SER A 212 18.15 -2.91 1.21
C SER A 212 18.26 -3.49 -0.20
N ILE A 213 19.06 -4.55 -0.40
CA ILE A 213 19.17 -5.25 -1.69
C ILE A 213 17.81 -5.81 -2.13
N ALA A 214 17.12 -6.51 -1.24
CA ALA A 214 15.80 -7.07 -1.54
C ALA A 214 14.78 -5.97 -1.90
N PHE A 215 14.81 -4.84 -1.18
CA PHE A 215 13.93 -3.71 -1.43
C PHE A 215 14.25 -2.99 -2.75
N MET A 216 15.53 -2.84 -3.09
CA MET A 216 15.96 -2.28 -4.38
C MET A 216 15.47 -3.14 -5.56
N LEU A 217 15.63 -4.47 -5.49
CA LEU A 217 15.13 -5.39 -6.53
C LEU A 217 13.60 -5.29 -6.68
N PHE A 218 12.88 -5.22 -5.56
CA PHE A 218 11.44 -5.01 -5.55
C PHE A 218 11.06 -3.67 -6.20
N ASN A 219 11.75 -2.57 -5.87
CA ASN A 219 11.49 -1.24 -6.42
C ASN A 219 11.76 -1.18 -7.93
N MET A 220 12.80 -1.84 -8.44
CA MET A 220 13.04 -1.93 -9.88
C MET A 220 11.86 -2.59 -10.61
N GLY A 221 11.35 -3.70 -10.07
CA GLY A 221 10.17 -4.37 -10.62
C GLY A 221 8.91 -3.50 -10.54
N LEU A 222 8.70 -2.84 -9.40
CA LEU A 222 7.55 -1.96 -9.19
C LEU A 222 7.56 -0.75 -10.13
N THR A 223 8.70 -0.06 -10.26
CA THR A 223 8.85 1.10 -11.15
C THR A 223 8.68 0.71 -12.61
N SER A 224 9.26 -0.41 -13.04
CA SER A 224 9.07 -0.96 -14.39
C SER A 224 7.59 -1.25 -14.66
N TYR A 225 6.90 -1.88 -13.71
CA TYR A 225 5.47 -2.12 -13.82
C TYR A 225 4.67 -0.82 -13.92
N ILE A 226 4.93 0.17 -13.07
CA ILE A 226 4.25 1.48 -13.10
C ILE A 226 4.44 2.16 -14.46
N ILE A 227 5.68 2.24 -14.95
CA ILE A 227 5.99 2.83 -16.25
C ILE A 227 5.24 2.09 -17.36
N GLY A 228 5.28 0.75 -17.37
CA GLY A 228 4.55 -0.04 -18.36
C GLY A 228 3.04 0.16 -18.33
N ASN A 229 2.46 0.38 -17.14
CA ASN A 229 1.03 0.71 -16.99
C ASN A 229 0.70 2.10 -17.54
N ILE A 230 1.55 3.10 -17.25
CA ILE A 230 1.39 4.48 -17.74
C ILE A 230 1.57 4.53 -19.27
N THR A 231 2.54 3.84 -19.84
CA THR A 231 2.73 3.78 -21.29
C THR A 231 1.51 3.18 -21.99
N ASN A 232 0.99 2.05 -21.51
CA ASN A 232 -0.23 1.44 -22.05
C ASN A 232 -1.43 2.38 -21.98
N LEU A 233 -1.50 3.21 -20.94
CA LEU A 233 -2.52 4.24 -20.76
C LEU A 233 -2.37 5.35 -21.81
N VAL A 234 -1.19 5.96 -21.93
CA VAL A 234 -0.92 7.06 -22.87
C VAL A 234 -1.13 6.62 -24.33
N VAL A 235 -0.76 5.38 -24.65
CA VAL A 235 -0.99 4.81 -25.99
C VAL A 235 -2.47 4.68 -26.29
N ARG A 236 -3.29 4.25 -25.32
CA ARG A 236 -4.75 4.13 -25.50
C ARG A 236 -5.40 5.49 -25.70
N GLU A 237 -5.05 6.48 -24.87
CA GLU A 237 -5.58 7.83 -24.97
C GLU A 237 -5.23 8.49 -26.31
N THR A 238 -3.96 8.38 -26.73
CA THR A 238 -3.51 9.01 -27.98
C THR A 238 -3.90 8.20 -29.23
N SER A 239 -4.40 6.96 -29.09
CA SER A 239 -4.66 6.07 -30.23
C SER A 239 -5.65 6.65 -31.24
N ASN A 240 -6.74 7.28 -30.78
CA ASN A 240 -7.72 7.88 -31.69
C ASN A 240 -7.12 9.09 -32.43
N THR A 241 -6.40 9.95 -31.72
CA THR A 241 -5.71 11.10 -32.31
C THR A 241 -4.65 10.65 -33.33
N PHE A 242 -3.90 9.60 -33.02
CA PHE A 242 -2.92 9.02 -33.95
C PHE A 242 -3.59 8.45 -35.19
N LYS A 243 -4.69 7.69 -35.06
CA LYS A 243 -5.44 7.16 -36.21
C LYS A 243 -5.98 8.26 -37.11
N MET A 244 -6.53 9.32 -36.52
CA MET A 244 -7.02 10.48 -37.27
C MET A 244 -5.88 11.16 -38.04
N ARG A 245 -4.74 11.41 -37.39
CA ARG A 245 -3.56 12.01 -38.05
C ARG A 245 -2.97 11.12 -39.14
N ASP A 246 -2.90 9.81 -38.92
CA ASP A 246 -2.43 8.83 -39.90
C ASP A 246 -3.35 8.77 -41.13
N MET A 247 -4.67 8.81 -40.93
CA MET A 247 -5.63 8.87 -42.04
C MET A 247 -5.48 10.15 -42.86
N VAL A 248 -5.39 11.32 -42.21
CA VAL A 248 -5.16 12.61 -42.87
C VAL A 248 -3.85 12.58 -43.67
N GLN A 249 -2.79 12.03 -43.10
CA GLN A 249 -1.50 11.90 -43.77
C GLN A 249 -1.59 11.02 -45.02
N ARG A 250 -2.22 9.84 -44.93
CA ARG A 250 -2.41 8.93 -46.07
C ARG A 250 -3.22 9.55 -47.19
N VAL A 251 -4.30 10.27 -46.87
CA VAL A 251 -5.11 10.98 -47.87
C VAL A 251 -4.29 12.08 -48.56
N SER A 252 -3.49 12.83 -47.79
CA SER A 252 -2.60 13.86 -48.34
C SER A 252 -1.53 13.27 -49.25
N GLU A 253 -0.89 12.17 -48.85
CA GLU A 253 0.10 11.45 -49.66
C GLU A 253 -0.51 10.91 -50.95
N PHE A 254 -1.69 10.29 -50.87
CA PHE A 254 -2.42 9.80 -52.05
C PHE A 254 -2.78 10.94 -53.02
N GLY A 255 -3.25 12.07 -52.51
CA GLY A 255 -3.56 13.24 -53.32
C GLY A 255 -2.34 13.85 -54.00
N SER A 256 -1.20 13.89 -53.30
CA SER A 256 0.09 14.34 -53.86
C SER A 256 0.58 13.42 -54.96
N MET A 257 0.52 12.10 -54.76
CA MET A 257 1.04 11.11 -55.72
C MET A 257 0.22 11.08 -57.02
N ASN A 258 -1.08 11.33 -56.93
CA ASN A 258 -2.01 11.27 -58.07
C ASN A 258 -2.35 12.65 -58.66
N TRP A 259 -1.70 13.74 -58.20
CA TRP A 259 -1.94 15.11 -58.68
C TRP A 259 -3.43 15.52 -58.63
N LEU A 260 -4.12 15.17 -57.54
CA LEU A 260 -5.54 15.47 -57.40
C LEU A 260 -5.78 16.99 -57.26
N PRO A 261 -6.83 17.54 -57.88
CA PRO A 261 -7.26 18.92 -57.65
C PRO A 261 -7.59 19.15 -56.16
N GLU A 262 -7.28 20.34 -55.67
CA GLU A 262 -7.38 20.68 -54.25
C GLU A 262 -8.79 20.46 -53.66
N VAL A 263 -9.83 20.73 -54.46
CA VAL A 263 -11.24 20.52 -54.11
C VAL A 263 -11.56 19.05 -53.80
N MET A 264 -11.00 18.09 -54.56
CA MET A 264 -11.22 16.66 -54.29
C MET A 264 -10.51 16.23 -53.01
N ARG A 265 -9.32 16.75 -52.74
CA ARG A 265 -8.55 16.46 -51.51
C ARG A 265 -9.30 16.94 -50.27
N GLU A 266 -9.85 18.15 -50.31
CA GLU A 266 -10.67 18.69 -49.23
C GLU A 266 -11.93 17.87 -49.00
N GLN A 267 -12.61 17.42 -50.06
CA GLN A 267 -13.78 16.54 -49.94
C GLN A 267 -13.44 15.18 -49.32
N MET A 268 -12.28 14.59 -49.63
CA MET A 268 -11.83 13.33 -49.03
C MET A 268 -11.49 13.49 -47.55
N LEU A 269 -10.92 14.62 -47.15
CA LEU A 269 -10.62 14.93 -45.75
C LEU A 269 -11.87 15.29 -44.92
N ALA A 270 -12.89 15.87 -45.56
CA ALA A 270 -14.15 16.23 -44.90
C ALA A 270 -15.08 15.03 -44.66
N ASN A 271 -14.95 13.98 -45.47
CA ASN A 271 -15.83 12.80 -45.45
C ASN A 271 -15.17 11.52 -44.89
N GLY A 272 -13.93 11.58 -44.42
CA GLY A 272 -13.18 10.48 -43.80
C GLY A 272 -13.21 10.51 -42.28
#